data_AF-A0A9P9K4K2-F1
#
_entry.id   AF-A0A9P9K4K2-F1
#
_cell.length_a   1.000
_cell.length_b   1.000
_cell.length_c   1.000
_cell.angle_alpha   90.00
_cell.angle_beta   90.00
_cell.angle_gamma   90.00
#
_symmetry.space_group_name_H-M   'P 1'
#
loop_
_entity.id
_entity.type
_entity.pdbx_description
1 polymer ?
#
loop_
_entity_poly.entity_id
_entity_poly.type
_entity_poly.pdbx_seq_one_letter_code
_entity_poly.pdbx_strand_id
1 'polypeptide(L)'
;MDLNTPPNDPNYKAEHVLDVGTGTGIWAIEYGDEHPEAKVIGIDLSPNQPSWLPPNVEFQIDDIDEEWTHSTPFDYVHSRMMNSSVKDWRVYLDKCLQSLAPGGYVEVQEIDLNAKSDDGTLREDSYLSRWLKLLGEATVLLGHPYQDVQQIKDIMADVGFSDVTVKYFRWPTNPWPKDAKHKALGQWHNVNIGSAIEALTLAPFTRALGWKAEEVRTFEAHVRRDLNDRRIHAYWPIVSVYGQKPLS
;
A
#
# COMPACT_ATOMS: atom_id res chain seq x y z
N MET A 1 10.14 4.32 6.43
CA MET A 1 10.43 5.07 5.19
C MET A 1 10.45 6.51 5.65
N ASP A 2 11.45 7.31 5.30
CA ASP A 2 11.43 8.72 5.72
C ASP A 2 10.15 9.33 5.11
N LEU A 3 9.31 9.99 5.92
CA LEU A 3 7.98 10.50 5.52
C LEU A 3 8.06 11.75 4.63
N ASN A 4 9.17 11.90 3.89
CA ASN A 4 9.35 13.01 2.97
C ASN A 4 8.28 12.94 1.89
N THR A 5 7.68 14.10 1.60
CA THR A 5 6.81 14.30 0.45
C THR A 5 7.55 13.92 -0.83
N PRO A 6 6.89 13.28 -1.81
CA PRO A 6 7.41 13.18 -3.17
C PRO A 6 7.82 14.56 -3.68
N PRO A 7 8.95 14.69 -4.36
CA PRO A 7 9.83 13.63 -4.88
C PRO A 7 10.92 13.13 -3.89
N ASN A 8 10.79 13.39 -2.59
CA ASN A 8 11.85 13.47 -1.57
C ASN A 8 12.78 14.67 -1.79
N ASP A 9 12.23 15.80 -2.24
CA ASP A 9 12.95 17.07 -2.30
C ASP A 9 12.74 17.85 -1.00
N PRO A 10 13.80 18.12 -0.20
CA PRO A 10 13.67 18.88 1.04
C PRO A 10 13.21 20.33 0.84
N ASN A 11 13.21 20.83 -0.40
CA ASN A 11 12.71 22.17 -0.73
C ASN A 11 11.23 22.18 -1.11
N TYR A 12 10.64 21.02 -1.42
CA TYR A 12 9.22 20.91 -1.70
C TYR A 12 8.45 21.02 -0.38
N LYS A 13 7.48 21.94 -0.34
CA LYS A 13 6.64 22.18 0.83
C LYS A 13 5.19 21.99 0.45
N ALA A 14 4.60 20.88 0.88
CA ALA A 14 3.17 20.67 0.73
C ALA A 14 2.45 21.29 1.93
N GLU A 15 1.62 22.30 1.69
CA GLU A 15 0.84 22.96 2.73
C GLU A 15 -0.53 22.32 2.89
N HIS A 16 -1.08 21.72 1.83
CA HIS A 16 -2.37 21.02 1.87
C HIS A 16 -2.23 19.57 1.41
N VAL A 17 -2.43 18.63 2.34
CA VAL A 17 -2.14 17.20 2.16
C VAL A 17 -3.41 16.37 2.37
N LEU A 18 -3.62 15.40 1.49
CA LEU A 18 -4.69 14.39 1.60
C LEU A 18 -4.07 13.00 1.77
N ASP A 19 -4.45 12.27 2.82
CA ASP A 19 -4.14 10.86 3.02
C ASP A 19 -5.40 10.01 2.76
N VAL A 20 -5.40 9.32 1.62
CA VAL A 20 -6.56 8.56 1.13
C VAL A 20 -6.52 7.12 1.59
N GLY A 21 -7.60 6.66 2.22
CA GLY A 21 -7.63 5.36 2.88
C GLY A 21 -6.70 5.34 4.08
N THR A 22 -6.79 6.40 4.90
CA THR A 22 -5.86 6.66 6.01
C THR A 22 -5.87 5.54 7.06
N GLY A 23 -6.92 4.70 7.08
CA GLY A 23 -7.07 3.61 8.04
C GLY A 23 -6.98 4.15 9.46
N THR A 24 -6.06 3.60 10.26
CA THR A 24 -5.85 4.04 11.65
C THR A 24 -5.30 5.46 11.79
N GLY A 25 -4.93 6.14 10.69
CA GLY A 25 -4.45 7.52 10.71
C GLY A 25 -2.96 7.68 11.03
N ILE A 26 -2.21 6.58 11.18
CA ILE A 26 -0.80 6.63 11.65
C ILE A 26 0.05 7.49 10.72
N TRP A 27 -0.10 7.32 9.40
CA TRP A 27 0.70 8.09 8.44
C TRP A 27 0.36 9.58 8.51
N ALA A 28 -0.93 9.95 8.49
CA ALA A 28 -1.36 11.34 8.58
C ALA A 28 -0.91 12.03 9.87
N ILE A 29 -0.93 11.31 10.99
CA ILE A 29 -0.47 11.81 12.30
C ILE A 29 1.05 12.04 12.27
N GLU A 30 1.82 11.04 11.84
CA GLU A 30 3.28 11.17 11.78
C GLU A 30 3.71 12.29 10.80
N TYR A 31 3.04 12.40 9.65
CA TYR A 31 3.27 13.49 8.70
C TYR A 31 2.94 14.86 9.33
N GLY A 32 1.80 14.97 10.02
CA GLY A 32 1.39 16.21 10.69
C GLY A 32 2.35 16.66 11.80
N ASP A 33 2.93 15.71 12.55
CA ASP A 33 3.95 15.97 13.57
C ASP A 33 5.28 16.44 12.95
N GLU A 34 5.68 15.87 11.81
CA GLU A 34 6.90 16.26 11.09
C GLU A 34 6.75 17.58 10.31
N HIS A 35 5.52 17.92 9.90
CA HIS A 35 5.17 19.08 9.08
C HIS A 35 4.08 19.95 9.75
N PRO A 36 4.39 20.63 10.87
CA PRO A 36 3.41 21.45 11.60
C PRO A 36 2.87 22.64 10.78
N GLU A 37 3.54 23.01 9.69
CA GLU A 37 3.08 24.01 8.72
C GLU A 37 1.98 23.51 7.77
N ALA A 38 1.88 22.19 7.56
CA ALA A 38 0.95 21.59 6.62
C ALA A 38 -0.40 21.30 7.29
N LYS A 39 -1.50 21.48 6.55
CA LYS A 39 -2.81 20.94 6.90
C LYS A 39 -2.96 19.55 6.27
N VAL A 40 -3.21 18.54 7.09
CA VAL A 40 -3.38 17.15 6.66
C VAL A 40 -4.83 16.72 6.86
N ILE A 41 -5.44 16.20 5.81
CA ILE A 41 -6.78 15.60 5.82
C ILE A 41 -6.60 14.11 5.58
N GLY A 42 -7.05 13.26 6.49
CA GLY A 42 -7.16 11.82 6.26
C GLY A 42 -8.60 11.42 5.98
N ILE A 43 -8.82 10.62 4.94
CA ILE A 43 -10.16 10.09 4.61
C ILE A 43 -10.19 8.56 4.68
N ASP A 44 -11.26 8.01 5.24
CA ASP A 44 -11.53 6.57 5.26
C ASP A 44 -13.04 6.31 5.37
N LEU A 45 -13.52 5.16 4.89
CA LEU A 45 -14.90 4.73 5.08
C LEU A 45 -15.22 4.42 6.56
N SER A 46 -14.20 4.10 7.35
CA SER A 46 -14.34 3.66 8.73
C SER A 46 -13.82 4.70 9.74
N PRO A 47 -14.62 5.09 10.75
CA PRO A 47 -14.17 5.98 11.82
C PRO A 47 -13.42 5.19 12.91
N ASN A 48 -12.16 4.82 12.64
CA ASN A 48 -11.31 4.04 13.56
C ASN A 48 -10.06 4.81 14.03
N GLN A 49 -10.02 6.12 13.82
CA GLN A 49 -8.89 6.99 14.14
C GLN A 49 -8.89 7.43 15.62
N PRO A 50 -7.71 7.72 16.20
CA PRO A 50 -7.62 8.15 17.60
C PRO A 50 -8.25 9.53 17.83
N SER A 51 -8.64 9.82 19.07
CA SER A 51 -9.22 11.12 19.45
C SER A 51 -8.19 12.22 19.68
N TRP A 52 -6.93 11.85 19.97
CA TRP A 52 -5.84 12.80 20.16
C TRP A 52 -5.07 12.95 18.85
N LEU A 53 -5.12 14.14 18.27
CA LEU A 53 -4.56 14.46 16.96
C LEU A 53 -3.60 15.65 17.08
N PRO A 54 -2.57 15.73 16.22
CA PRO A 54 -1.86 16.98 15.98
C PRO A 54 -2.85 18.08 15.55
N PRO A 55 -2.60 19.35 15.91
CA PRO A 55 -3.56 20.45 15.68
C PRO A 55 -3.83 20.73 14.20
N ASN A 56 -2.99 20.20 13.31
CA ASN A 56 -3.02 20.36 11.87
C ASN A 56 -3.54 19.12 11.12
N VAL A 57 -4.02 18.09 11.83
CA VAL A 57 -4.56 16.85 11.24
C VAL A 57 -6.06 16.76 11.50
N GLU A 58 -6.84 16.51 10.46
CA GLU A 58 -8.28 16.22 10.56
C GLU A 58 -8.64 14.91 9.84
N PHE A 59 -9.62 14.18 10.39
CA PHE A 59 -10.13 12.95 9.78
C PHE A 59 -11.58 13.12 9.35
N GLN A 60 -11.91 12.61 8.17
CA GLN A 60 -13.25 12.67 7.58
C GLN A 60 -13.68 11.26 7.17
N ILE A 61 -14.95 10.95 7.39
CA ILE A 61 -15.56 9.73 6.86
C ILE A 61 -15.99 10.05 5.44
N ASP A 62 -15.34 9.44 4.45
CA ASP A 62 -15.59 9.73 3.04
C ASP A 62 -15.38 8.48 2.16
N ASP A 63 -16.12 8.42 1.05
CA ASP A 63 -16.01 7.36 0.04
C ASP A 63 -15.25 7.90 -1.18
N ILE A 64 -14.11 7.30 -1.47
CA ILE A 64 -13.25 7.70 -2.59
C ILE A 64 -13.91 7.54 -3.96
N ASP A 65 -14.95 6.71 -4.05
CA ASP A 65 -15.73 6.50 -5.27
C ASP A 65 -16.74 7.63 -5.52
N GLU A 66 -17.11 8.40 -4.48
CA GLU A 66 -17.97 9.57 -4.59
C GLU A 66 -17.23 10.80 -5.17
N GLU A 67 -17.97 11.87 -5.44
CA GLU A 67 -17.40 13.12 -5.95
C GLU A 67 -16.55 13.80 -4.87
N TRP A 68 -15.30 14.14 -5.19
CA TRP A 68 -14.42 14.83 -4.24
C TRP A 68 -14.84 16.30 -4.14
N THR A 69 -15.37 16.70 -2.99
CA THR A 69 -15.98 18.04 -2.78
C THR A 69 -15.02 19.06 -2.13
N HIS A 70 -13.72 18.77 -2.09
CA HIS A 70 -12.72 19.67 -1.52
C HIS A 70 -12.62 20.98 -2.32
N SER A 71 -12.83 22.11 -1.64
CA SER A 71 -12.83 23.45 -2.26
C SER A 71 -11.43 23.99 -2.54
N THR A 72 -10.41 23.44 -1.88
CA THR A 72 -9.02 23.87 -1.98
C THR A 72 -8.21 22.73 -2.58
N PRO A 73 -7.48 22.97 -3.69
CA PRO A 73 -6.61 21.95 -4.26
C PRO A 73 -5.54 21.47 -3.28
N PHE A 74 -5.09 20.24 -3.42
CA PHE A 74 -4.01 19.66 -2.62
C PHE A 74 -2.66 19.89 -3.26
N ASP A 75 -1.63 20.09 -2.44
CA ASP A 75 -0.25 20.04 -2.89
C ASP A 75 0.21 18.58 -2.96
N TYR A 76 -0.31 17.73 -2.07
CA TYR A 76 0.09 16.34 -1.99
C TYR A 76 -1.09 15.41 -1.68
N VAL A 77 -1.27 14.37 -2.50
CA VAL A 77 -2.21 13.26 -2.25
C VAL A 77 -1.40 12.00 -2.02
N HIS A 78 -1.52 11.39 -0.85
CA HIS A 78 -0.91 10.13 -0.48
C HIS A 78 -1.96 9.03 -0.41
N SER A 79 -1.60 7.82 -0.81
CA SER A 79 -2.37 6.61 -0.52
C SER A 79 -1.44 5.42 -0.34
N ARG A 80 -1.85 4.47 0.51
CA ARG A 80 -1.02 3.29 0.79
C ARG A 80 -1.85 2.05 1.03
N MET A 81 -1.50 0.94 0.36
CA MET A 81 -2.14 -0.38 0.49
C MET A 81 -3.65 -0.31 0.16
N MET A 82 -3.98 0.42 -0.90
CA MET A 82 -5.32 0.63 -1.44
C MET A 82 -5.70 -0.39 -2.51
N ASN A 83 -4.80 -1.33 -2.84
CA ASN A 83 -5.12 -2.47 -3.67
C ASN A 83 -6.24 -3.30 -3.02
N SER A 84 -7.29 -3.63 -3.79
CA SER A 84 -8.59 -4.16 -3.34
C SER A 84 -9.61 -3.15 -2.79
N SER A 85 -9.21 -1.92 -2.45
CA SER A 85 -10.12 -0.83 -2.04
C SER A 85 -10.50 0.06 -3.22
N VAL A 86 -9.54 0.35 -4.11
CA VAL A 86 -9.78 1.10 -5.35
C VAL A 86 -10.44 0.19 -6.39
N LYS A 87 -11.62 0.58 -6.88
CA LYS A 87 -12.37 -0.18 -7.91
C LYS A 87 -11.82 0.03 -9.31
N ASP A 88 -11.42 1.27 -9.63
CA ASP A 88 -10.84 1.65 -10.92
C ASP A 88 -9.70 2.64 -10.70
N TRP A 89 -8.47 2.18 -10.94
CA TRP A 89 -7.27 2.97 -10.73
C TRP A 89 -7.15 4.16 -11.69
N ARG A 90 -7.71 4.07 -12.91
CA ARG A 90 -7.69 5.19 -13.85
C ARG A 90 -8.60 6.30 -13.37
N VAL A 91 -9.82 5.96 -12.94
CA VAL A 91 -10.76 6.95 -12.38
C VAL A 91 -10.20 7.55 -11.10
N TYR A 92 -9.65 6.73 -10.21
CA TYR A 92 -9.05 7.20 -8.96
C TYR A 92 -7.89 8.18 -9.19
N LEU A 93 -6.95 7.82 -10.07
CA LEU A 93 -5.80 8.67 -10.38
C LEU A 93 -6.20 9.94 -11.15
N ASP A 94 -7.22 9.89 -12.00
CA ASP A 94 -7.79 11.09 -12.62
C ASP A 94 -8.39 12.03 -11.56
N LYS A 95 -9.16 11.52 -10.60
CA LYS A 95 -9.65 12.33 -9.47
C LYS A 95 -8.51 12.99 -8.68
N CYS A 96 -7.46 12.22 -8.38
CA CYS A 96 -6.25 12.76 -7.73
C CYS A 96 -5.63 13.89 -8.57
N LEU A 97 -5.50 13.71 -9.88
CA LEU A 97 -4.97 14.73 -10.77
C LEU A 97 -5.84 16.00 -10.76
N GLN A 98 -7.16 15.86 -10.80
CA GLN A 98 -8.08 17.01 -10.77
C GLN A 98 -8.02 17.75 -9.42
N SER A 99 -7.86 17.03 -8.31
CA SER A 99 -7.81 17.63 -6.96
C SER A 99 -6.50 18.34 -6.63
N LEU A 100 -5.42 18.10 -7.39
CA LEU A 100 -4.12 18.70 -7.13
C LEU A 100 -4.01 20.14 -7.63
N ALA A 101 -3.25 20.97 -6.92
CA ALA A 101 -2.73 22.23 -7.42
C ALA A 101 -1.73 21.97 -8.57
N PRO A 102 -1.55 22.90 -9.53
CA PRO A 102 -0.46 22.79 -10.50
C PRO A 102 0.88 22.63 -9.81
N GLY A 103 1.66 21.61 -10.19
CA GLY A 103 2.92 21.26 -9.53
C GLY A 103 2.77 20.38 -8.28
N GLY A 104 1.55 20.05 -7.86
CA GLY A 104 1.28 19.10 -6.77
C GLY A 104 1.58 17.65 -7.15
N TYR A 105 1.69 16.77 -6.16
CA TYR A 105 2.07 15.36 -6.34
C TYR A 105 1.00 14.40 -5.86
N VAL A 106 0.89 13.26 -6.54
CA VAL A 106 0.29 12.06 -5.95
C VAL A 106 1.37 11.02 -5.68
N GLU A 107 1.29 10.32 -4.55
CA GLU A 107 2.06 9.12 -4.24
C GLU A 107 1.14 7.95 -3.90
N VAL A 108 1.40 6.82 -4.54
CA VAL A 108 0.76 5.55 -4.29
C VAL A 108 1.82 4.58 -3.80
N GLN A 109 1.67 4.11 -2.55
CA GLN A 109 2.53 3.09 -1.95
C GLN A 109 1.82 1.73 -1.90
N GLU A 110 2.33 0.75 -2.64
CA GLU A 110 1.71 -0.57 -2.73
C GLU A 110 2.68 -1.72 -2.44
N ILE A 111 2.10 -2.88 -2.13
CA ILE A 111 2.80 -4.15 -2.00
C ILE A 111 2.53 -5.02 -3.21
N ASP A 112 3.58 -5.48 -3.90
CA ASP A 112 3.49 -6.52 -4.92
C ASP A 112 3.03 -7.83 -4.26
N LEU A 113 1.95 -8.42 -4.77
CA LEU A 113 1.41 -9.70 -4.30
C LEU A 113 2.48 -10.80 -4.36
N ASN A 114 3.41 -10.71 -5.32
CA ASN A 114 4.43 -11.73 -5.53
C ASN A 114 5.70 -11.41 -4.74
N ALA A 115 5.88 -12.11 -3.61
CA ALA A 115 7.17 -12.15 -2.92
C ALA A 115 8.28 -12.63 -3.87
N LYS A 116 9.46 -12.02 -3.74
CA LYS A 116 10.65 -12.31 -4.56
C LYS A 116 11.79 -12.78 -3.68
N SER A 117 12.77 -13.43 -4.30
CA SER A 117 14.02 -13.85 -3.69
C SER A 117 15.12 -13.74 -4.74
N ASP A 118 16.24 -13.10 -4.39
CA ASP A 118 17.34 -12.87 -5.34
C ASP A 118 18.26 -14.09 -5.49
N ASP A 119 18.21 -15.04 -4.55
CA ASP A 119 19.09 -16.20 -4.49
C ASP A 119 18.35 -17.55 -4.69
N GLY A 120 17.09 -17.48 -5.10
CA GLY A 120 16.27 -18.66 -5.41
C GLY A 120 15.86 -19.49 -4.19
N THR A 121 16.03 -18.94 -2.98
CA THR A 121 15.62 -19.64 -1.75
C THR A 121 14.10 -19.71 -1.57
N LEU A 122 13.36 -18.76 -2.16
CA LEU A 122 11.93 -18.89 -2.38
C LEU A 122 11.67 -19.72 -3.63
N ARG A 123 11.37 -21.00 -3.45
CA ARG A 123 11.13 -21.94 -4.54
C ARG A 123 9.67 -21.87 -4.99
N GLU A 124 9.40 -22.19 -6.25
CA GLU A 124 8.02 -22.23 -6.77
C GLU A 124 7.12 -23.23 -6.04
N ASP A 125 7.70 -24.32 -5.51
CA ASP A 125 6.99 -25.35 -4.76
C ASP A 125 6.88 -25.08 -3.25
N SER A 126 7.49 -24.00 -2.75
CA SER A 126 7.28 -23.51 -1.38
C SER A 126 5.79 -23.21 -1.14
N TYR A 127 5.31 -23.46 0.07
CA TYR A 127 3.94 -23.13 0.46
C TYR A 127 3.68 -21.63 0.39
N LEU A 128 4.68 -20.79 0.70
CA LEU A 128 4.59 -19.34 0.50
C LEU A 128 4.31 -18.97 -0.97
N SER A 129 5.08 -19.51 -1.91
CA SER A 129 4.87 -19.25 -3.35
C SER A 129 3.51 -19.76 -3.84
N ARG A 130 3.12 -20.96 -3.41
CA ARG A 130 1.79 -21.53 -3.73
C ARG A 130 0.66 -20.70 -3.17
N TRP A 131 0.81 -20.17 -1.95
CA TRP A 131 -0.20 -19.33 -1.31
C TRP A 131 -0.45 -18.07 -2.12
N LEU A 132 0.61 -17.38 -2.56
CA LEU A 132 0.50 -16.16 -3.36
C LEU A 132 -0.16 -16.40 -4.72
N LYS A 133 0.22 -17.49 -5.39
CA LYS A 133 -0.41 -17.89 -6.65
C LYS A 133 -1.91 -18.12 -6.49
N LEU A 134 -2.30 -18.92 -5.48
CA LEU A 134 -3.70 -19.23 -5.20
C LEU A 134 -4.48 -17.99 -4.76
N LEU A 135 -3.84 -17.07 -4.02
CA LEU A 135 -4.45 -15.82 -3.61
C LEU A 135 -4.74 -14.94 -4.84
N GLY A 136 -3.79 -14.83 -5.77
CA GLY A 136 -4.00 -14.15 -7.06
C GLY A 136 -5.15 -14.75 -7.87
N GLU A 137 -5.19 -16.09 -8.00
CA GLU A 137 -6.31 -16.78 -8.66
C GLU A 137 -7.67 -16.49 -7.98
N ALA A 138 -7.71 -16.56 -6.65
CA ALA A 138 -8.92 -16.29 -5.90
C ALA A 138 -9.42 -14.84 -6.06
N THR A 139 -8.52 -13.85 -6.06
CA THR A 139 -8.88 -12.44 -6.26
C THR A 139 -9.52 -12.17 -7.62
N VAL A 140 -9.04 -12.82 -8.69
CA VAL A 140 -9.64 -12.75 -10.03
C VAL A 140 -11.04 -13.35 -10.02
N LEU A 141 -11.22 -14.53 -9.42
CA LEU A 141 -12.53 -15.19 -9.33
C LEU A 141 -13.55 -14.41 -8.49
N LEU A 142 -13.10 -13.63 -7.51
CA LEU A 142 -13.93 -12.74 -6.71
C LEU A 142 -14.26 -11.41 -7.40
N GLY A 143 -13.71 -11.15 -8.60
CA GLY A 143 -13.95 -9.91 -9.34
C GLY A 143 -13.13 -8.71 -8.84
N HIS A 144 -12.12 -8.94 -8.01
CA HIS A 144 -11.23 -7.90 -7.48
C HIS A 144 -9.78 -8.25 -7.81
N PRO A 145 -9.39 -8.29 -9.09
CA PRO A 145 -8.02 -8.64 -9.47
C PRO A 145 -7.04 -7.67 -8.84
N TYR A 146 -5.92 -8.23 -8.36
CA TYR A 146 -4.80 -7.42 -7.88
C TYR A 146 -4.31 -6.49 -8.99
N GLN A 147 -4.23 -5.19 -8.71
CA GLN A 147 -3.65 -4.23 -9.64
C GLN A 147 -2.13 -4.36 -9.63
N ASP A 148 -1.54 -4.69 -10.78
CA ASP A 148 -0.09 -4.68 -10.94
C ASP A 148 0.43 -3.24 -10.77
N VAL A 149 1.35 -3.07 -9.82
CA VAL A 149 1.90 -1.76 -9.51
C VAL A 149 2.76 -1.20 -10.65
N GLN A 150 3.32 -2.04 -11.52
CA GLN A 150 3.98 -1.53 -12.72
C GLN A 150 3.00 -0.77 -13.63
N GLN A 151 1.76 -1.24 -13.72
CA GLN A 151 0.73 -0.60 -14.54
C GLN A 151 0.23 0.71 -13.92
N ILE A 152 0.34 0.90 -12.59
CA ILE A 152 -0.02 2.17 -11.94
C ILE A 152 0.77 3.33 -12.55
N LYS A 153 2.07 3.13 -12.81
CA LYS A 153 2.91 4.13 -13.49
C LYS A 153 2.35 4.51 -14.87
N ASP A 154 1.98 3.51 -15.66
CA ASP A 154 1.47 3.72 -17.02
C ASP A 154 0.12 4.44 -16.97
N ILE A 155 -0.77 4.06 -16.05
CA ILE A 155 -2.05 4.72 -15.83
C ILE A 155 -1.82 6.19 -15.42
N MET A 156 -0.88 6.47 -14.53
CA MET A 156 -0.55 7.85 -14.12
C MET A 156 -0.08 8.70 -15.31
N ALA A 157 0.79 8.15 -16.17
CA ALA A 157 1.22 8.85 -17.38
C ALA A 157 0.04 9.10 -18.33
N ASP A 158 -0.83 8.10 -18.51
CA ASP A 158 -1.98 8.18 -19.41
C ASP A 158 -3.08 9.14 -18.96
N VAL A 159 -3.25 9.36 -17.65
CA VAL A 159 -4.22 10.34 -17.13
C VAL A 159 -3.67 11.77 -17.18
N GLY A 160 -2.34 11.93 -17.27
CA GLY A 160 -1.70 13.24 -17.50
C GLY A 160 -0.70 13.69 -16.44
N PHE A 161 -0.26 12.81 -15.53
CA PHE A 161 0.85 13.15 -14.63
C PHE A 161 2.18 13.23 -15.40
N SER A 162 3.02 14.21 -15.06
CA SER A 162 4.40 14.32 -15.52
C SER A 162 5.38 13.68 -14.53
N ASP A 163 6.59 13.39 -15.01
CA ASP A 163 7.73 12.92 -14.20
C ASP A 163 7.45 11.68 -13.33
N VAL A 164 6.59 10.78 -13.82
CA VAL A 164 6.15 9.60 -13.09
C VAL A 164 7.34 8.70 -12.76
N THR A 165 7.62 8.57 -11.47
CA THR A 165 8.76 7.84 -10.92
C THR A 165 8.29 6.63 -10.12
N VAL A 166 9.03 5.53 -10.22
CA VAL A 166 8.80 4.32 -9.43
C VAL A 166 10.04 4.06 -8.56
N LYS A 167 9.84 3.98 -7.26
CA LYS A 167 10.86 3.57 -6.29
C LYS A 167 10.50 2.20 -5.73
N TYR A 168 11.46 1.29 -5.74
CA TYR A 168 11.32 -0.06 -5.20
C TYR A 168 12.02 -0.17 -3.85
N PHE A 169 11.32 -0.77 -2.88
CA PHE A 169 11.82 -1.10 -1.57
C PHE A 169 11.63 -2.59 -1.32
N ARG A 170 12.53 -3.18 -0.53
CA ARG A 170 12.47 -4.60 -0.20
C ARG A 170 12.07 -4.72 1.26
N TRP A 171 10.91 -5.31 1.50
CA TRP A 171 10.45 -5.62 2.86
C TRP A 171 10.65 -7.11 3.11
N PRO A 172 11.67 -7.50 3.88
CA PRO A 172 11.95 -8.91 4.15
C PRO A 172 10.73 -9.59 4.78
N THR A 173 10.45 -10.84 4.39
CA THR A 173 9.33 -11.60 4.97
C THR A 173 9.60 -12.02 6.41
N ASN A 174 10.89 -12.05 6.82
CA ASN A 174 11.37 -12.46 8.13
C ASN A 174 12.76 -11.87 8.43
N PRO A 175 13.35 -12.06 9.63
CA PRO A 175 14.61 -11.44 10.05
C PRO A 175 15.87 -12.15 9.48
N TRP A 176 15.81 -12.61 8.23
CA TRP A 176 16.96 -13.18 7.52
C TRP A 176 18.09 -12.18 7.17
N PRO A 177 17.83 -10.87 6.90
CA PRO A 177 18.90 -9.95 6.55
C PRO A 177 19.94 -9.81 7.67
N LYS A 178 21.19 -9.53 7.30
CA LYS A 178 22.25 -9.25 8.27
C LYS A 178 22.18 -7.82 8.81
N ASP A 179 21.83 -6.88 7.95
CA ASP A 179 21.66 -5.46 8.30
C ASP A 179 20.62 -5.28 9.42
N ALA A 180 20.93 -4.45 10.41
CA ALA A 180 20.11 -4.30 11.60
C ALA A 180 18.74 -3.68 11.28
N LYS A 181 18.70 -2.66 10.40
CA LYS A 181 17.47 -1.98 10.00
C LYS A 181 16.54 -2.93 9.24
N HIS A 182 17.07 -3.64 8.24
CA HIS A 182 16.28 -4.60 7.46
C HIS A 182 15.88 -5.83 8.27
N LYS A 183 16.71 -6.28 9.22
CA LYS A 183 16.34 -7.35 10.14
C LYS A 183 15.15 -6.96 11.02
N ALA A 184 15.18 -5.76 11.60
CA ALA A 184 14.07 -5.25 12.40
C ALA A 184 12.80 -5.08 11.55
N LEU A 185 12.93 -4.51 10.34
CA LEU A 185 11.82 -4.40 9.38
C LEU A 185 11.20 -5.78 9.08
N GLY A 186 12.04 -6.78 8.80
CA GLY A 186 11.58 -8.14 8.54
C GLY A 186 10.90 -8.79 9.74
N GLN A 187 11.33 -8.49 10.96
CA GLN A 187 10.68 -8.97 12.18
C GLN A 187 9.28 -8.36 12.34
N TRP A 188 9.16 -7.03 12.22
CA TRP A 188 7.87 -6.34 12.32
C TRP A 188 6.90 -6.78 11.23
N HIS A 189 7.39 -6.87 9.99
CA HIS A 189 6.56 -7.29 8.87
C HIS A 189 6.11 -8.74 8.99
N ASN A 190 6.97 -9.64 9.48
CA ASN A 190 6.61 -11.04 9.73
C ASN A 190 5.44 -11.18 10.72
N VAL A 191 5.45 -10.40 11.81
CA VAL A 191 4.34 -10.36 12.77
C VAL A 191 3.06 -9.84 12.10
N ASN A 192 3.17 -8.76 11.34
CA ASN A 192 2.04 -8.16 10.63
C ASN A 192 1.38 -9.17 9.66
N ILE A 193 2.14 -9.70 8.70
CA ILE A 193 1.59 -10.65 7.72
C ILE A 193 1.14 -11.95 8.40
N GLY A 194 1.88 -12.44 9.40
CA GLY A 194 1.53 -13.65 10.15
C GLY A 194 0.14 -13.57 10.80
N SER A 195 -0.23 -12.39 11.29
CA SER A 195 -1.56 -12.10 11.85
C SER A 195 -2.65 -11.94 10.79
N ALA A 196 -2.29 -11.49 9.58
CA ALA A 196 -3.22 -11.25 8.48
C ALA A 196 -3.52 -12.51 7.64
N ILE A 197 -2.69 -13.56 7.68
CA ILE A 197 -2.83 -14.77 6.84
C ILE A 197 -4.23 -15.36 6.86
N GLU A 198 -4.84 -15.54 8.04
CA GLU A 198 -6.17 -16.17 8.11
C GLU A 198 -7.24 -15.30 7.44
N ALA A 199 -7.21 -13.98 7.71
CA ALA A 199 -8.12 -13.02 7.11
C ALA A 199 -7.98 -12.96 5.58
N LEU A 200 -6.74 -13.00 5.08
CA LEU A 200 -6.44 -13.00 3.65
C LEU A 200 -6.80 -14.32 2.96
N THR A 201 -6.75 -15.46 3.66
CA THR A 201 -6.83 -16.78 3.01
C THR A 201 -8.20 -17.41 3.13
N LEU A 202 -8.83 -17.36 4.30
CA LEU A 202 -10.01 -18.16 4.61
C LEU A 202 -11.18 -17.87 3.67
N ALA A 203 -11.58 -16.61 3.54
CA ALA A 203 -12.69 -16.26 2.67
C ALA A 203 -12.37 -16.48 1.18
N PRO A 204 -11.22 -16.05 0.64
CA PRO A 204 -10.90 -16.29 -0.77
C PRO A 204 -10.80 -17.78 -1.12
N PHE A 205 -10.16 -18.60 -0.29
CA PHE A 205 -9.96 -20.01 -0.63
C PHE A 205 -11.25 -20.82 -0.49
N THR A 206 -12.09 -20.52 0.50
CA THR A 206 -13.37 -21.23 0.66
C THR A 206 -14.42 -20.79 -0.36
N ARG A 207 -14.56 -19.48 -0.61
CA ARG A 207 -15.61 -18.93 -1.47
C ARG A 207 -15.27 -18.99 -2.96
N ALA A 208 -13.99 -18.77 -3.31
CA ALA A 208 -13.57 -18.72 -4.72
C ALA A 208 -12.96 -20.04 -5.19
N LEU A 209 -12.12 -20.68 -4.37
CA LEU A 209 -11.42 -21.93 -4.75
C LEU A 209 -12.14 -23.20 -4.27
N GLY A 210 -13.19 -23.08 -3.48
CA GLY A 210 -14.02 -24.20 -3.02
C GLY A 210 -13.37 -25.11 -1.96
N TRP A 211 -12.31 -24.65 -1.30
CA TRP A 211 -11.64 -25.42 -0.24
C TRP A 211 -12.50 -25.51 1.01
N LYS A 212 -12.29 -26.55 1.82
CA LYS A 212 -12.85 -26.62 3.17
C LYS A 212 -12.02 -25.79 4.13
N ALA A 213 -12.66 -25.20 5.14
CA ALA A 213 -11.96 -24.38 6.14
C ALA A 213 -10.81 -25.12 6.85
N GLU A 214 -10.95 -26.43 7.09
CA GLU A 214 -9.89 -27.26 7.68
C GLU A 214 -8.67 -27.44 6.75
N GLU A 215 -8.90 -27.56 5.44
CA GLU A 215 -7.85 -27.64 4.43
C GLU A 215 -7.10 -26.32 4.36
N VAL A 216 -7.82 -25.20 4.41
CA VAL A 216 -7.23 -23.86 4.44
C VAL A 216 -6.34 -23.69 5.67
N ARG A 217 -6.84 -23.96 6.88
CA ARG A 217 -6.05 -23.83 8.12
C ARG A 217 -4.80 -24.70 8.12
N THR A 218 -4.91 -25.92 7.58
CA THR A 218 -3.76 -26.82 7.42
C THR A 218 -2.72 -26.22 6.47
N PHE A 219 -3.16 -25.70 5.33
CA PHE A 219 -2.29 -25.05 4.37
C PHE A 219 -1.62 -23.80 4.94
N GLU A 220 -2.36 -22.94 5.63
CA GLU A 220 -1.82 -21.75 6.27
C GLU A 220 -0.75 -22.07 7.34
N ALA A 221 -0.87 -23.21 8.04
CA ALA A 221 0.17 -23.63 8.98
C ALA A 221 1.52 -23.88 8.26
N HIS A 222 1.48 -24.44 7.05
CA HIS A 222 2.67 -24.58 6.22
C HIS A 222 3.16 -23.24 5.67
N VAL A 223 2.26 -22.33 5.27
CA VAL A 223 2.63 -20.96 4.85
C VAL A 223 3.34 -20.22 5.98
N ARG A 224 2.82 -20.28 7.21
CA ARG A 224 3.45 -19.70 8.40
C ARG A 224 4.83 -20.31 8.67
N ARG A 225 5.00 -21.61 8.43
CA ARG A 225 6.30 -22.27 8.55
C ARG A 225 7.31 -21.70 7.56
N ASP A 226 6.93 -21.55 6.29
CA ASP A 226 7.80 -20.96 5.27
C ASP A 226 8.12 -19.50 5.58
N LEU A 227 7.12 -18.70 5.96
CA LEU A 227 7.32 -17.30 6.35
C LEU A 227 8.32 -17.16 7.50
N ASN A 228 8.33 -18.09 8.46
CA ASN A 228 9.25 -18.08 9.60
C ASN A 228 10.60 -18.76 9.33
N ASP A 229 10.79 -19.38 8.16
CA ASP A 229 12.05 -20.04 7.82
C ASP A 229 13.08 -19.02 7.34
N ARG A 230 14.06 -18.72 8.19
CA ARG A 230 15.16 -17.79 7.89
C ARG A 230 16.11 -18.27 6.79
N ARG A 231 15.93 -19.49 6.28
CA ARG A 231 16.62 -20.00 5.09
C ARG A 231 15.94 -19.56 3.79
N ILE A 232 14.69 -19.09 3.88
CA ILE A 232 13.95 -18.49 2.77
C ILE A 232 14.18 -16.99 2.83
N HIS A 233 15.06 -16.48 1.96
CA HIS A 233 15.41 -15.06 1.85
C HIS A 233 14.41 -14.33 0.95
N ALA A 234 13.13 -14.46 1.29
CA ALA A 234 12.05 -13.80 0.56
C ALA A 234 11.85 -12.36 1.05
N TYR A 235 11.38 -11.50 0.15
CA TYR A 235 10.95 -10.15 0.45
C TYR A 235 9.71 -9.79 -0.37
N TRP A 236 8.89 -8.91 0.19
CA TRP A 236 7.82 -8.25 -0.53
C TRP A 236 8.40 -7.03 -1.25
N PRO A 237 8.23 -6.91 -2.57
CA PRO A 237 8.47 -5.67 -3.26
C PRO A 237 7.43 -4.64 -2.81
N ILE A 238 7.90 -3.60 -2.14
CA ILE A 238 7.10 -2.40 -1.87
C ILE A 238 7.48 -1.35 -2.90
N VAL A 239 6.49 -0.61 -3.36
CA VAL A 239 6.61 0.26 -4.51
C VAL A 239 5.96 1.58 -4.17
N SER A 240 6.72 2.65 -4.31
CA SER A 240 6.22 4.02 -4.28
C SER A 240 6.20 4.52 -5.72
N VAL A 241 5.01 4.75 -6.24
CA VAL A 241 4.80 5.38 -7.55
C VAL A 241 4.30 6.79 -7.30
N TYR A 242 5.01 7.79 -7.81
CA TYR A 242 4.57 9.18 -7.67
C TYR A 242 4.73 9.94 -8.97
N GLY A 243 3.91 10.95 -9.17
CA GLY A 243 3.89 11.79 -10.36
C GLY A 243 3.36 13.17 -10.01
N GLN A 244 3.72 14.14 -10.85
CA GLN A 244 3.42 15.54 -10.64
C GLN A 244 2.28 15.99 -11.56
N LYS A 245 1.36 16.81 -11.06
CA LYS A 245 0.45 17.55 -11.93
C LYS A 245 1.25 18.60 -12.70
N PRO A 246 1.15 18.68 -14.04
CA PRO A 246 1.83 19.70 -14.82
C PRO A 246 1.51 21.12 -14.32
N LEU A 247 2.46 22.05 -14.50
CA LEU A 247 2.29 23.46 -14.13
C LEU A 247 1.30 24.22 -15.02
N SER A 248 0.94 23.66 -16.18
CA SER A 248 0.13 24.28 -17.24
C SER A 248 -0.86 23.30 -17.85
#